data_AF-A0A7V6NHN3-F1
#
_entry.id   AF-A0A7V6NHN3-F1
#
_cell.length_a   1.000
_cell.length_b   1.000
_cell.length_c   1.000
_cell.angle_alpha   90.00
_cell.angle_beta   90.00
_cell.angle_gamma   90.00
#
_symmetry.space_group_name_H-M   'P 1'
#
loop_
_entity.id
_entity.type
_entity.pdbx_description
1 polymer ?
#
loop_
_entity_poly.entity_id
_entity_poly.type
_entity_poly.pdbx_seq_one_letter_code
_entity_poly.pdbx_strand_id
1 'polypeptide(L)'
;MDRASGALLPIFSLPGPYGIGTIGKEAYNFAELLTKSGIRYWQILPLGHTGAENSPYQCFSGFAGNPYFIDLDQLASQELLTAEELLSAHYSGQQNSIDYGWLWKTRLDLLLRAHSRIDKSAQRALSEFIEENEYWLIPYANFMTIKRHFAYAPWWKWPYSLKMAEPDAVNDFVSERCDIFYFYCYLQYIFFTQWQHCKQLVNELGVDIIGDIPFYTATDSAAVWSRPELFELDEGKNVIRVSGVPPDYFSTTGQLWNNPIYAWNKMAKDDYSYWYRLLSYSLQIYDVVRIDHFRGFESYWAIPAGSATAENGQWEKGPAMDLFGPLLQNLPSTRIIAEDLGEITTAVRKFLNDTGLPGMKVLQFAFNPDLVSRDRPHSYTNELVAFSGTHDNNTLSGWLADCSEAEWALVRDYFGLMDEDRKQGGVDSPAIRTIIRTLWQSSAGLTICPVQDMLGLGADYRINTPGSSKNNWLARLTKEQLAQIDTNWFYRLNEVTQRLTKR
;
A
#
# COMPACT_ATOMS: atom_id res chain seq x y z
N MET A 1 18.14 -12.09 3.91
CA MET A 1 18.30 -10.69 3.48
C MET A 1 19.58 -10.14 4.07
N ASP A 2 20.27 -9.25 3.36
CA ASP A 2 21.39 -8.50 3.92
C ASP A 2 20.90 -7.57 5.02
N ARG A 3 21.76 -7.31 6.00
CA ARG A 3 21.45 -6.40 7.10
C ARG A 3 21.34 -4.96 6.58
N ALA A 4 20.14 -4.38 6.60
CA ALA A 4 19.87 -3.06 6.00
C ALA A 4 18.81 -2.28 6.79
N SER A 5 18.57 -1.04 6.39
CA SER A 5 17.49 -0.21 6.91
C SER A 5 16.60 0.36 5.81
N GLY A 6 15.38 0.71 6.19
CA GLY A 6 14.37 1.30 5.32
C GLY A 6 13.57 2.41 5.99
N ALA A 7 12.87 3.20 5.17
CA ALA A 7 11.89 4.18 5.59
C ALA A 7 10.52 3.86 4.96
N LEU A 8 9.44 4.01 5.73
CA LEU A 8 8.08 3.92 5.23
C LEU A 8 7.51 5.32 4.99
N LEU A 9 7.21 5.64 3.73
CA LEU A 9 6.53 6.87 3.34
C LEU A 9 5.65 6.61 2.11
N PRO A 10 4.32 6.71 2.20
CA PRO A 10 3.46 6.59 1.03
C PRO A 10 3.71 7.71 0.01
N ILE A 11 3.55 7.43 -1.29
CA ILE A 11 3.70 8.45 -2.34
C ILE A 11 2.79 9.65 -2.09
N PHE A 12 1.55 9.43 -1.67
CA PHE A 12 0.59 10.50 -1.39
C PHE A 12 1.06 11.46 -0.30
N SER A 13 1.91 11.00 0.62
CA SER A 13 2.43 11.78 1.74
C SER A 13 3.62 12.68 1.36
N LEU A 14 4.18 12.54 0.16
CA LEU A 14 5.24 13.42 -0.32
C LEU A 14 4.72 14.88 -0.43
N PRO A 15 5.62 15.88 -0.23
CA PRO A 15 5.29 17.27 -0.47
C PRO A 15 5.00 17.49 -1.96
N GLY A 16 4.39 18.63 -2.28
CA GLY A 16 4.13 19.02 -3.66
C GLY A 16 2.97 20.02 -3.75
N PRO A 17 3.00 20.91 -4.76
CA PRO A 17 2.04 22.00 -4.86
C PRO A 17 0.64 21.54 -5.29
N TYR A 18 0.48 20.30 -5.77
CA TYR A 18 -0.74 19.83 -6.40
C TYR A 18 -1.69 19.10 -5.43
N GLY A 19 -1.61 19.35 -4.12
CA GLY A 19 -2.55 18.81 -3.12
C GLY A 19 -2.36 17.34 -2.72
N ILE A 20 -1.47 16.62 -3.39
CA ILE A 20 -1.05 15.25 -3.08
C ILE A 20 0.39 15.05 -3.56
N GLY A 21 1.13 14.13 -2.94
CA GLY A 21 2.42 13.70 -3.46
C GLY A 21 2.29 12.92 -4.78
N THR A 22 3.24 13.13 -5.69
CA THR A 22 3.25 12.56 -7.05
C THR A 22 4.56 11.83 -7.34
N ILE A 23 4.57 11.04 -8.42
CA ILE A 23 5.75 10.33 -8.95
C ILE A 23 6.59 11.30 -9.79
N GLY A 24 7.10 12.32 -9.12
CA GLY A 24 7.84 13.41 -9.73
C GLY A 24 9.11 13.77 -8.97
N LYS A 25 9.52 15.03 -9.10
CA LYS A 25 10.76 15.54 -8.51
C LYS A 25 10.86 15.29 -7.00
N GLU A 26 9.75 15.39 -6.26
CA GLU A 26 9.77 15.21 -4.81
C GLU A 26 10.00 13.75 -4.39
N ALA A 27 9.60 12.77 -5.20
CA ALA A 27 9.94 11.36 -4.98
C ALA A 27 11.46 11.13 -5.12
N TYR A 28 12.07 11.73 -6.14
CA TYR A 28 13.52 11.70 -6.34
C TYR A 28 14.28 12.38 -5.19
N ASN A 29 13.86 13.60 -4.80
CA ASN A 29 14.46 14.33 -3.67
C ASN A 29 14.41 13.50 -2.37
N PHE A 30 13.31 12.78 -2.13
CA PHE A 30 13.18 11.90 -0.98
C PHE A 30 14.16 10.72 -1.06
N ALA A 31 14.34 10.09 -2.22
CA ALA A 31 15.35 9.03 -2.39
C ALA A 31 16.78 9.54 -2.18
N GLU A 32 17.11 10.77 -2.59
CA GLU A 32 18.39 11.40 -2.27
C GLU A 32 18.57 11.59 -0.75
N LEU A 33 17.51 11.96 -0.05
CA LEU A 33 17.51 12.09 1.41
C LEU A 33 17.76 10.75 2.11
N LEU A 34 17.15 9.66 1.62
CA LEU A 34 17.40 8.30 2.11
C LEU A 34 18.86 7.89 1.88
N THR A 35 19.39 8.17 0.69
CA THR A 35 20.79 7.89 0.33
C THR A 35 21.75 8.62 1.26
N LYS A 36 21.52 9.91 1.54
CA LYS A 36 22.30 10.70 2.51
C LYS A 36 22.22 10.14 3.93
N SER A 37 21.11 9.49 4.28
CA SER A 37 20.89 8.86 5.58
C SER A 37 21.47 7.43 5.67
N GLY A 38 22.06 6.90 4.59
CA GLY A 38 22.52 5.52 4.52
C GLY A 38 21.38 4.49 4.58
N ILE A 39 20.16 4.89 4.21
CA ILE A 39 18.96 4.05 4.16
C ILE A 39 18.84 3.46 2.76
N ARG A 40 18.62 2.14 2.67
CA ARG A 40 18.57 1.39 1.41
C ARG A 40 17.16 1.15 0.89
N TYR A 41 16.18 0.99 1.77
CA TYR A 41 14.83 0.62 1.34
C TYR A 41 13.83 1.75 1.51
N TRP A 42 13.02 2.00 0.48
CA TRP A 42 11.84 2.86 0.58
C TRP A 42 10.60 1.99 0.47
N GLN A 43 9.90 1.81 1.59
CA GLN A 43 8.59 1.18 1.57
C GLN A 43 7.49 2.21 1.27
N ILE A 44 6.64 1.85 0.33
CA ILE A 44 5.42 2.58 -0.01
C ILE A 44 4.18 1.73 0.32
N LEU A 45 3.00 2.34 0.19
CA LEU A 45 1.72 1.63 0.22
C LEU A 45 1.29 1.28 -1.22
N PRO A 46 0.23 0.47 -1.40
CA PRO A 46 -0.24 0.11 -2.74
C PRO A 46 -0.47 1.34 -3.62
N LEU A 47 -0.06 1.24 -4.88
CA LEU A 47 -0.19 2.34 -5.85
C LEU A 47 -1.54 2.37 -6.56
N GLY A 48 -2.49 1.53 -6.13
CA GLY A 48 -3.70 1.25 -6.89
C GLY A 48 -4.67 2.43 -7.01
N HIS A 49 -5.45 2.47 -8.09
CA HIS A 49 -6.51 3.48 -8.27
C HIS A 49 -7.61 3.32 -7.20
N THR A 50 -7.66 4.26 -6.25
CA THR A 50 -8.55 4.24 -5.10
C THR A 50 -9.97 4.74 -5.40
N GLY A 51 -10.95 4.18 -4.70
CA GLY A 51 -12.33 4.67 -4.69
C GLY A 51 -12.59 5.79 -3.67
N ALA A 52 -13.86 6.02 -3.34
CA ALA A 52 -14.30 7.13 -2.49
C ALA A 52 -13.74 7.11 -1.05
N GLU A 53 -13.43 5.92 -0.52
CA GLU A 53 -12.80 5.74 0.79
C GLU A 53 -11.30 6.07 0.80
N ASN A 54 -10.70 6.29 -0.38
CA ASN A 54 -9.30 6.65 -0.59
C ASN A 54 -8.27 5.66 -0.01
N SER A 55 -8.71 4.50 0.47
CA SER A 55 -7.82 3.48 1.01
C SER A 55 -7.01 2.82 -0.12
N PRO A 56 -5.67 2.78 -0.02
CA PRO A 56 -4.81 2.00 -0.91
C PRO A 56 -5.10 0.49 -0.92
N TYR A 57 -5.85 0.00 0.07
CA TYR A 57 -6.24 -1.42 0.17
C TYR A 57 -7.63 -1.69 -0.41
N GLN A 58 -8.29 -0.67 -0.97
CA GLN A 58 -9.60 -0.75 -1.61
C GLN A 58 -9.56 -0.10 -3.00
N CYS A 59 -8.79 -0.71 -3.90
CA CYS A 59 -8.59 -0.21 -5.26
C CYS A 59 -9.55 -0.82 -6.28
N PHE A 60 -9.83 -0.07 -7.35
CA PHE A 60 -10.62 -0.53 -8.50
C PHE A 60 -9.93 -1.65 -9.29
N SER A 61 -8.62 -1.82 -9.14
CA SER A 61 -7.84 -2.89 -9.74
C SER A 61 -6.57 -3.13 -8.93
N GLY A 62 -6.15 -4.38 -8.80
CA GLY A 62 -4.85 -4.75 -8.22
C GLY A 62 -3.66 -4.47 -9.14
N PHE A 63 -3.90 -4.12 -10.42
CA PHE A 63 -2.87 -3.84 -11.41
C PHE A 63 -2.75 -2.35 -11.75
N ALA A 64 -3.86 -1.61 -11.73
CA ALA A 64 -3.92 -0.24 -12.23
C ALA A 64 -3.32 0.76 -11.24
N GLY A 65 -2.48 1.67 -11.71
CA GLY A 65 -1.94 2.78 -10.94
C GLY A 65 -2.93 3.93 -10.71
N ASN A 66 -2.75 4.64 -9.60
CA ASN A 66 -3.60 5.75 -9.19
C ASN A 66 -3.33 7.01 -10.03
N PRO A 67 -4.33 7.54 -10.78
CA PRO A 67 -4.16 8.74 -11.58
C PRO A 67 -3.76 9.99 -10.78
N TYR A 68 -4.01 10.00 -9.45
CA TYR A 68 -3.59 11.11 -8.60
C TYR A 68 -2.09 11.22 -8.40
N PHE A 69 -1.32 10.16 -8.67
CA PHE A 69 0.13 10.19 -8.54
C PHE A 69 0.84 10.63 -9.82
N ILE A 70 0.10 10.84 -10.92
CA ILE A 70 0.65 11.39 -12.16
C ILE A 70 1.15 12.82 -11.88
N ASP A 71 2.42 13.04 -12.17
CA ASP A 71 3.10 14.30 -11.99
C ASP A 71 2.76 15.28 -13.11
N LEU A 72 2.20 16.43 -12.74
CA LEU A 72 1.75 17.44 -13.69
C LEU A 72 2.92 18.23 -14.30
N ASP A 73 4.03 18.40 -13.57
CA ASP A 73 5.20 19.12 -14.08
C ASP A 73 5.81 18.38 -15.27
N GLN A 74 5.87 17.04 -15.19
CA GLN A 74 6.28 16.21 -16.32
C GLN A 74 5.35 16.36 -17.53
N LEU A 75 4.03 16.41 -17.34
CA LEU A 75 3.08 16.65 -18.44
C LEU A 75 3.26 18.03 -19.07
N ALA A 76 3.51 19.06 -18.25
CA ALA A 76 3.81 20.41 -18.74
C ALA A 76 5.12 20.47 -19.53
N SER A 77 6.15 19.73 -19.08
CA SER A 77 7.44 19.63 -19.80
C SER A 77 7.32 18.98 -21.19
N GLN A 78 6.27 18.19 -21.40
CA GLN A 78 5.91 17.56 -22.67
C GLN A 78 4.92 18.39 -23.49
N GLU A 79 4.65 19.63 -23.08
CA GLU A 79 3.68 20.54 -23.73
C GLU A 79 2.22 20.03 -23.71
N LEU A 80 1.92 19.03 -22.87
CA LEU A 80 0.57 18.47 -22.73
C LEU A 80 -0.32 19.32 -21.81
N LEU A 81 0.28 20.14 -20.94
CA LEU A 81 -0.41 21.11 -20.08
C LEU A 81 0.22 22.50 -20.24
N THR A 82 -0.61 23.54 -20.22
CA THR A 82 -0.12 24.93 -20.26
C THR A 82 0.32 25.42 -18.88
N ALA A 83 1.12 26.49 -18.83
CA ALA A 83 1.50 27.13 -17.57
C ALA A 83 0.29 27.64 -16.76
N GLU A 84 -0.75 28.14 -17.44
CA GLU A 84 -1.99 28.60 -16.79
C GLU A 84 -2.75 27.43 -16.15
N GLU A 85 -2.84 26.30 -16.85
CA GLU A 85 -3.49 25.09 -16.32
C GLU A 85 -2.73 24.55 -15.12
N LEU A 86 -1.41 24.54 -15.18
CA LEU A 86 -0.55 24.12 -14.07
C LEU A 86 -0.72 25.03 -12.83
N LEU A 87 -0.71 26.35 -13.03
CA LEU A 87 -0.98 27.32 -11.97
C LEU A 87 -2.37 27.15 -11.37
N SER A 88 -3.39 26.87 -12.18
CA SER A 88 -4.76 26.60 -11.70
C SER A 88 -4.87 25.30 -10.89
N ALA A 89 -3.92 24.38 -11.08
CA ALA A 89 -3.83 23.13 -10.34
C ALA A 89 -3.08 23.27 -9.01
N HIS A 90 -2.54 24.44 -8.68
CA HIS A 90 -1.90 24.67 -7.38
C HIS A 90 -2.95 24.61 -6.26
N TYR A 91 -2.70 23.71 -5.30
CA TYR A 91 -3.54 23.54 -4.14
C TYR A 91 -3.21 24.60 -3.08
N SER A 92 -4.20 25.42 -2.75
CA SER A 92 -4.10 26.52 -1.78
C SER A 92 -4.57 26.15 -0.37
N GLY A 93 -4.98 24.89 -0.13
CA GLY A 93 -5.42 24.41 1.17
C GLY A 93 -4.29 23.99 2.11
N GLN A 94 -4.60 23.13 3.07
CA GLN A 94 -3.66 22.66 4.08
C GLN A 94 -2.57 21.78 3.45
N GLN A 95 -1.30 22.16 3.62
CA GLN A 95 -0.20 21.46 2.94
C GLN A 95 0.16 20.10 3.55
N ASN A 96 -0.19 19.89 4.83
CA ASN A 96 0.07 18.65 5.58
C ASN A 96 -1.08 17.63 5.52
N SER A 97 -2.13 17.90 4.74
CA SER A 97 -3.30 17.02 4.60
C SER A 97 -3.79 16.97 3.16
N ILE A 98 -4.30 15.82 2.72
CA ILE A 98 -4.87 15.64 1.39
C ILE A 98 -6.36 16.01 1.40
N ASP A 99 -6.79 16.79 0.41
CA ASP A 99 -8.20 16.98 0.10
C ASP A 99 -8.57 16.18 -1.16
N TYR A 100 -8.99 14.93 -0.93
CA TYR A 100 -9.44 14.04 -2.01
C TYR A 100 -10.69 14.56 -2.72
N GLY A 101 -11.54 15.33 -2.04
CA GLY A 101 -12.73 15.93 -2.65
C GLY A 101 -12.38 17.02 -3.66
N TRP A 102 -11.34 17.81 -3.37
CA TRP A 102 -10.76 18.77 -4.31
C TRP A 102 -10.07 18.04 -5.47
N LEU A 103 -9.22 17.03 -5.20
CA LEU A 103 -8.53 16.24 -6.24
C LEU A 103 -9.52 15.61 -7.22
N TRP A 104 -10.61 15.04 -6.70
CA TRP A 104 -11.66 14.44 -7.52
C TRP A 104 -12.26 15.41 -8.53
N LYS A 105 -12.47 16.66 -8.12
CA LYS A 105 -13.09 17.70 -8.95
C LYS A 105 -12.12 18.33 -9.95
N THR A 106 -10.82 18.33 -9.68
CA THR A 106 -9.84 19.09 -10.46
C THR A 106 -8.93 18.21 -11.32
N ARG A 107 -8.52 17.04 -10.82
CA ARG A 107 -7.43 16.27 -11.45
C ARG A 107 -7.85 15.64 -12.77
N LEU A 108 -8.99 14.96 -12.81
CA LEU A 108 -9.37 14.17 -13.98
C LEU A 108 -9.61 15.04 -15.21
N ASP A 109 -10.16 16.24 -15.03
CA ASP A 109 -10.40 17.17 -16.14
C ASP A 109 -9.09 17.76 -16.69
N LEU A 110 -8.07 17.95 -15.85
CA LEU A 110 -6.72 18.32 -16.31
C LEU A 110 -6.08 17.18 -17.09
N LEU A 111 -6.15 15.96 -16.58
CA LEU A 111 -5.58 14.79 -17.26
C LEU A 111 -6.29 14.48 -18.59
N LEU A 112 -7.60 14.72 -18.68
CA LEU A 112 -8.35 14.59 -19.92
C LEU A 112 -7.90 15.60 -20.98
N ARG A 113 -7.59 16.83 -20.57
CA ARG A 113 -7.00 17.84 -21.47
C ARG A 113 -5.61 17.42 -21.96
N ALA A 114 -4.77 16.88 -21.07
CA ALA A 114 -3.48 16.33 -21.46
C ALA A 114 -3.63 15.19 -22.50
N HIS A 115 -4.57 14.27 -22.28
CA HIS A 115 -4.88 13.19 -23.24
C HIS A 115 -5.28 13.74 -24.62
N SER A 116 -6.07 14.82 -24.68
CA SER A 116 -6.50 15.41 -25.96
C SER A 116 -5.37 16.01 -26.81
N ARG A 117 -4.18 16.21 -26.23
CA ARG A 117 -3.02 16.88 -26.86
C ARG A 117 -1.88 15.93 -27.19
N ILE A 118 -2.05 14.63 -26.96
CA ILE A 118 -1.00 13.65 -27.28
C ILE A 118 -0.72 13.63 -28.78
N ASP A 119 0.56 13.52 -29.14
CA ASP A 119 0.98 13.43 -30.52
C ASP A 119 0.85 12.00 -31.08
N LYS A 120 1.19 11.81 -32.36
CA LYS A 120 1.14 10.50 -33.01
C LYS A 120 2.11 9.47 -32.41
N SER A 121 3.24 9.93 -31.86
CA SER A 121 4.23 9.05 -31.24
C SER A 121 3.68 8.48 -29.93
N ALA A 122 3.10 9.34 -29.10
CA ALA A 122 2.43 8.96 -27.86
C ALA A 122 1.19 8.07 -28.13
N GLN A 123 0.42 8.32 -29.20
CA GLN A 123 -0.69 7.43 -29.61
C GLN A 123 -0.20 6.02 -29.97
N ARG A 124 0.94 5.91 -30.65
CA ARG A 124 1.55 4.61 -30.97
C ARG A 124 2.03 3.89 -29.72
N ALA A 125 2.78 4.58 -28.85
CA ALA A 125 3.26 4.01 -27.60
C ALA A 125 2.10 3.58 -26.68
N LEU A 126 1.00 4.34 -26.66
CA LEU A 126 -0.23 3.96 -25.96
C LEU A 126 -0.83 2.67 -26.54
N SER A 127 -0.85 2.51 -27.87
CA SER A 127 -1.36 1.29 -28.51
C SER A 127 -0.52 0.07 -28.16
N GLU A 128 0.80 0.20 -28.19
CA GLU A 128 1.76 -0.85 -27.77
C GLU A 128 1.57 -1.21 -26.29
N PHE A 129 1.42 -0.21 -25.42
CA PHE A 129 1.12 -0.42 -24.00
C PHE A 129 -0.20 -1.16 -23.77
N ILE A 130 -1.23 -0.86 -24.57
CA ILE A 130 -2.54 -1.54 -24.49
C ILE A 130 -2.39 -3.02 -24.86
N GLU A 131 -1.68 -3.34 -25.95
CA GLU A 131 -1.43 -4.72 -26.38
C GLU A 131 -0.64 -5.51 -25.32
N GLU A 132 0.41 -4.93 -24.75
CA GLU A 132 1.23 -5.59 -23.72
C GLU A 132 0.46 -5.86 -22.42
N ASN A 133 -0.54 -5.04 -22.11
CA ASN A 133 -1.27 -5.07 -20.84
C ASN A 133 -2.73 -5.51 -20.96
N GLU A 134 -3.11 -6.09 -22.10
CA GLU A 134 -4.50 -6.38 -22.46
C GLU A 134 -5.25 -7.13 -21.35
N TYR A 135 -4.60 -8.13 -20.74
CA TYR A 135 -5.15 -9.01 -19.71
C TYR A 135 -5.85 -8.28 -18.56
N TRP A 136 -5.29 -7.16 -18.09
CA TRP A 136 -5.81 -6.39 -16.96
C TRP A 136 -6.30 -5.00 -17.38
N LEU A 137 -5.71 -4.40 -18.42
CA LEU A 137 -6.02 -3.04 -18.82
C LEU A 137 -7.39 -2.94 -19.48
N ILE A 138 -7.75 -3.88 -20.38
CA ILE A 138 -9.05 -3.84 -21.06
C ILE A 138 -10.21 -3.99 -20.06
N PRO A 139 -10.23 -4.99 -19.15
CA PRO A 139 -11.26 -5.08 -18.12
C PRO A 139 -11.32 -3.83 -17.24
N TYR A 140 -10.17 -3.26 -16.87
CA TYR A 140 -10.11 -2.05 -16.06
C TYR A 140 -10.66 -0.82 -16.81
N ALA A 141 -10.28 -0.60 -18.06
CA ALA A 141 -10.72 0.54 -18.85
C ALA A 141 -12.22 0.45 -19.18
N ASN A 142 -12.74 -0.76 -19.47
CA ASN A 142 -14.17 -1.01 -19.63
C ASN A 142 -14.92 -0.68 -18.33
N PHE A 143 -14.45 -1.22 -17.21
CA PHE A 143 -15.02 -0.98 -15.89
C PHE A 143 -15.09 0.53 -15.58
N MET A 144 -13.97 1.24 -15.75
CA MET A 144 -13.90 2.66 -15.44
C MET A 144 -14.74 3.53 -16.39
N THR A 145 -14.86 3.14 -17.66
CA THR A 145 -15.71 3.81 -18.65
C THR A 145 -17.18 3.73 -18.25
N ILE A 146 -17.66 2.53 -17.94
CA ILE A 146 -19.04 2.30 -17.48
C ILE A 146 -19.26 3.03 -16.14
N LYS A 147 -18.32 2.88 -15.21
CA LYS A 147 -18.36 3.50 -13.89
C LYS A 147 -18.49 5.02 -13.99
N ARG A 148 -17.67 5.68 -14.81
CA ARG A 148 -17.72 7.13 -15.03
C ARG A 148 -19.08 7.57 -15.56
N HIS A 149 -19.65 6.82 -16.51
CA HIS A 149 -20.96 7.13 -17.08
C HIS A 149 -22.08 7.10 -16.02
N PHE A 150 -22.05 6.13 -15.12
CA PHE A 150 -23.02 6.02 -14.02
C PHE A 150 -22.58 6.77 -12.76
N ALA A 151 -21.92 7.92 -12.91
CA ALA A 151 -21.50 8.80 -11.82
C ALA A 151 -20.73 8.07 -10.70
N TYR A 152 -19.90 7.10 -11.09
CA TYR A 152 -19.10 6.25 -10.23
C TYR A 152 -19.88 5.36 -9.25
N ALA A 153 -21.16 5.11 -9.52
CA ALA A 153 -21.93 4.09 -8.83
C ALA A 153 -21.21 2.72 -8.90
N PRO A 154 -21.32 1.89 -7.84
CA PRO A 154 -20.72 0.57 -7.84
C PRO A 154 -21.35 -0.34 -8.88
N TRP A 155 -20.59 -1.31 -9.39
CA TRP A 155 -21.01 -2.09 -10.57
C TRP A 155 -22.31 -2.89 -10.39
N TRP A 156 -22.65 -3.27 -9.16
CA TRP A 156 -23.92 -3.96 -8.87
C TRP A 156 -25.16 -3.05 -8.97
N LYS A 157 -24.99 -1.74 -9.23
CA LYS A 157 -26.07 -0.77 -9.48
C LYS A 157 -26.27 -0.45 -10.96
N TRP A 158 -25.45 -0.99 -11.86
CA TRP A 158 -25.57 -0.77 -13.29
C TRP A 158 -26.74 -1.54 -13.91
N PRO A 159 -27.18 -1.20 -15.14
CA PRO A 159 -28.11 -2.02 -15.91
C PRO A 159 -27.66 -3.49 -15.96
N TYR A 160 -28.63 -4.41 -15.95
CA TYR A 160 -28.38 -5.84 -15.73
C TYR A 160 -27.30 -6.42 -16.65
N SER A 161 -27.37 -6.19 -17.97
CA SER A 161 -26.39 -6.71 -18.93
C SER A 161 -24.96 -6.21 -18.65
N LEU A 162 -24.81 -4.95 -18.24
CA LEU A 162 -23.53 -4.37 -17.85
C LEU A 162 -23.06 -4.89 -16.47
N LYS A 163 -23.95 -5.05 -15.49
CA LYS A 163 -23.65 -5.71 -14.20
C LYS A 163 -23.12 -7.12 -14.44
N MET A 164 -23.76 -7.86 -15.35
CA MET A 164 -23.39 -9.22 -15.70
C MET A 164 -22.14 -9.31 -16.58
N ALA A 165 -21.60 -8.17 -17.02
CA ALA A 165 -20.44 -8.10 -17.92
C ALA A 165 -20.66 -8.90 -19.21
N GLU A 166 -21.88 -8.84 -19.76
CA GLU A 166 -22.21 -9.49 -21.03
C GLU A 166 -21.32 -8.89 -22.15
N PRO A 167 -20.54 -9.70 -22.89
CA PRO A 167 -19.55 -9.18 -23.83
C PRO A 167 -20.10 -8.18 -24.85
N ASP A 168 -21.22 -8.51 -25.50
CA ASP A 168 -21.84 -7.65 -26.52
C ASP A 168 -22.31 -6.32 -25.91
N ALA A 169 -22.99 -6.37 -24.75
CA ALA A 169 -23.47 -5.17 -24.07
C ALA A 169 -22.33 -4.24 -23.62
N VAL A 170 -21.22 -4.81 -23.13
CA VAL A 170 -20.03 -4.04 -22.75
C VAL A 170 -19.37 -3.44 -23.98
N ASN A 171 -19.18 -4.22 -25.04
CA ASN A 171 -18.56 -3.77 -26.29
C ASN A 171 -19.37 -2.65 -26.94
N ASP A 172 -20.68 -2.82 -27.09
CA ASP A 172 -21.56 -1.80 -27.65
C ASP A 172 -21.48 -0.50 -26.84
N PHE A 173 -21.61 -0.61 -25.52
CA PHE A 173 -21.57 0.55 -24.62
C PHE A 173 -20.25 1.31 -24.67
N VAL A 174 -19.12 0.57 -24.72
CA VAL A 174 -17.77 1.15 -24.76
C VAL A 174 -17.45 1.69 -26.15
N SER A 175 -17.92 1.08 -27.23
CA SER A 175 -17.69 1.56 -28.60
C SER A 175 -18.28 2.97 -28.82
N GLU A 176 -19.42 3.26 -28.21
CA GLU A 176 -20.05 4.60 -28.20
C GLU A 176 -19.28 5.64 -27.36
N ARG A 177 -18.34 5.19 -26.52
CA ARG A 177 -17.58 5.99 -25.53
C ARG A 177 -16.08 5.71 -25.61
N CYS A 178 -15.60 5.44 -26.83
CA CYS A 178 -14.23 4.97 -27.04
C CYS A 178 -13.18 6.00 -26.59
N ASP A 179 -13.49 7.29 -26.66
CA ASP A 179 -12.66 8.38 -26.16
C ASP A 179 -12.38 8.27 -24.65
N ILE A 180 -13.40 7.91 -23.86
CA ILE A 180 -13.28 7.69 -22.41
C ILE A 180 -12.53 6.39 -22.10
N PHE A 181 -12.76 5.35 -22.89
CA PHE A 181 -12.00 4.10 -22.78
C PHE A 181 -10.50 4.34 -23.01
N TYR A 182 -10.15 5.01 -24.11
CA TYR A 182 -8.75 5.35 -24.41
C TYR A 182 -8.18 6.34 -23.40
N PHE A 183 -8.98 7.23 -22.83
CA PHE A 183 -8.55 8.08 -21.72
C PHE A 183 -8.11 7.26 -20.51
N TYR A 184 -8.87 6.25 -20.07
CA TYR A 184 -8.45 5.40 -18.96
C TYR A 184 -7.23 4.53 -19.30
N CYS A 185 -7.07 4.11 -20.56
CA CYS A 185 -5.84 3.46 -21.02
C CYS A 185 -4.64 4.42 -20.94
N TYR A 186 -4.81 5.64 -21.42
CA TYR A 186 -3.80 6.70 -21.39
C TYR A 186 -3.35 7.04 -19.97
N LEU A 187 -4.28 7.12 -19.01
CA LEU A 187 -3.93 7.34 -17.60
C LEU A 187 -2.96 6.27 -17.08
N GLN A 188 -3.17 5.01 -17.45
CA GLN A 188 -2.29 3.91 -17.03
C GLN A 188 -0.95 3.96 -17.75
N TYR A 189 -0.95 4.20 -19.06
CA TYR A 189 0.28 4.37 -19.84
C TYR A 189 1.18 5.46 -19.24
N ILE A 190 0.64 6.65 -18.98
CA ILE A 190 1.41 7.76 -18.39
C ILE A 190 1.85 7.43 -16.97
N PHE A 191 0.96 6.87 -16.15
CA PHE A 191 1.32 6.47 -14.79
C PHE A 191 2.52 5.52 -14.79
N PHE A 192 2.48 4.45 -15.58
CA PHE A 192 3.54 3.44 -15.60
C PHE A 192 4.82 3.95 -16.28
N THR A 193 4.72 4.86 -17.26
CA THR A 193 5.87 5.55 -17.84
C THR A 193 6.60 6.38 -16.78
N GLN A 194 5.87 7.20 -16.03
CA GLN A 194 6.45 8.02 -14.95
C GLN A 194 6.98 7.14 -13.81
N TRP A 195 6.25 6.08 -13.43
CA TRP A 195 6.66 5.14 -12.39
C TRP A 195 7.95 4.40 -12.72
N GLN A 196 8.06 3.84 -13.93
CA GLN A 196 9.27 3.14 -14.37
C GLN A 196 10.47 4.08 -14.36
N HIS A 197 10.32 5.30 -14.88
CA HIS A 197 11.39 6.29 -14.86
C HIS A 197 11.80 6.69 -13.44
N CYS A 198 10.83 7.00 -12.57
CA CYS A 198 11.10 7.34 -11.18
C CYS A 198 11.80 6.19 -10.44
N LYS A 199 11.30 4.96 -10.57
CA LYS A 199 11.90 3.78 -9.95
C LYS A 199 13.34 3.59 -10.41
N GLN A 200 13.61 3.72 -11.71
CA GLN A 200 14.96 3.62 -12.24
C GLN A 200 15.91 4.62 -11.56
N LEU A 201 15.52 5.90 -11.48
CA LEU A 201 16.33 6.93 -10.83
C LEU A 201 16.54 6.66 -9.33
N VAL A 202 15.51 6.18 -8.64
CA VAL A 202 15.59 5.79 -7.22
C VAL A 202 16.56 4.61 -7.03
N ASN A 203 16.52 3.62 -7.92
CA ASN A 203 17.43 2.46 -7.88
C ASN A 203 18.90 2.85 -8.19
N GLU A 204 19.11 3.77 -9.14
CA GLU A 204 20.43 4.33 -9.47
C GLU A 204 21.08 4.99 -8.26
N LEU A 205 20.29 5.65 -7.40
CA LEU A 205 20.77 6.26 -6.15
C LEU A 205 21.19 5.27 -5.06
N GLY A 206 20.84 3.99 -5.16
CA GLY A 206 21.08 3.06 -4.06
C GLY A 206 19.84 2.51 -3.39
N VAL A 207 18.65 2.99 -3.75
CA VAL A 207 17.43 2.75 -2.99
C VAL A 207 16.53 1.73 -3.70
N ASP A 208 16.20 0.66 -3.01
CA ASP A 208 15.25 -0.37 -3.47
C ASP A 208 13.84 -0.03 -2.97
N ILE A 209 12.83 -0.18 -3.83
CA ILE A 209 11.42 0.11 -3.49
C ILE A 209 10.71 -1.16 -3.02
N ILE A 210 10.17 -1.10 -1.80
CA ILE A 210 9.27 -2.11 -1.25
C ILE A 210 7.83 -1.69 -1.54
N GLY A 211 7.18 -2.38 -2.46
CA GLY A 211 5.75 -2.24 -2.71
C GLY A 211 4.91 -3.14 -1.81
N ASP A 212 3.61 -3.12 -2.03
CA ASP A 212 2.63 -3.77 -1.18
C ASP A 212 1.43 -4.24 -2.00
N ILE A 213 1.00 -5.47 -1.76
CA ILE A 213 -0.18 -6.08 -2.38
C ILE A 213 -1.21 -6.38 -1.30
N PRO A 214 -2.40 -5.75 -1.36
CA PRO A 214 -3.54 -6.13 -0.53
C PRO A 214 -3.92 -7.60 -0.77
N PHE A 215 -4.19 -8.35 0.30
CA PHE A 215 -4.65 -9.73 0.15
C PHE A 215 -5.97 -9.80 -0.60
N TYR A 216 -6.95 -9.00 -0.18
CA TYR A 216 -8.26 -8.99 -0.81
C TYR A 216 -8.40 -7.87 -1.84
N THR A 217 -9.18 -8.14 -2.87
CA THR A 217 -9.63 -7.13 -3.84
C THR A 217 -10.87 -6.41 -3.32
N ALA A 218 -11.05 -5.11 -3.60
CA ALA A 218 -12.30 -4.41 -3.28
C ALA A 218 -13.50 -5.05 -4.00
N THR A 219 -14.68 -5.05 -3.36
CA THR A 219 -15.92 -5.56 -3.98
C THR A 219 -16.25 -4.80 -5.26
N ASP A 220 -16.13 -3.48 -5.23
CA ASP A 220 -16.38 -2.61 -6.38
C ASP A 220 -15.09 -2.46 -7.21
N SER A 221 -14.69 -3.53 -7.90
CA SER A 221 -13.45 -3.55 -8.68
C SER A 221 -13.64 -4.24 -10.03
N ALA A 222 -12.75 -3.94 -10.97
CA ALA A 222 -12.73 -4.53 -12.30
C ALA A 222 -12.58 -6.05 -12.25
N ALA A 223 -11.77 -6.58 -11.34
CA ALA A 223 -11.56 -8.03 -11.21
C ALA A 223 -12.84 -8.75 -10.74
N VAL A 224 -13.51 -8.25 -9.70
CA VAL A 224 -14.74 -8.87 -9.19
C VAL A 224 -15.87 -8.78 -10.22
N TRP A 225 -15.96 -7.66 -10.94
CA TRP A 225 -16.98 -7.46 -11.98
C TRP A 225 -16.78 -8.38 -13.20
N SER A 226 -15.55 -8.42 -13.74
CA SER A 226 -15.24 -9.11 -15.01
C SER A 226 -14.85 -10.58 -14.84
N ARG A 227 -14.40 -11.00 -13.65
CA ARG A 227 -13.94 -12.36 -13.35
C ARG A 227 -14.63 -12.92 -12.09
N PRO A 228 -15.98 -13.01 -12.09
CA PRO A 228 -16.75 -13.46 -10.93
C PRO A 228 -16.36 -14.87 -10.46
N GLU A 229 -15.79 -15.70 -11.32
CA GLU A 229 -15.32 -17.06 -11.01
C GLU A 229 -14.19 -17.11 -9.99
N LEU A 230 -13.44 -16.01 -9.81
CA LEU A 230 -12.38 -15.91 -8.80
C LEU A 230 -12.92 -15.70 -7.39
N PHE A 231 -14.21 -15.40 -7.23
CA PHE A 231 -14.81 -14.96 -5.97
C PHE A 231 -16.05 -15.78 -5.58
N GLU A 232 -16.41 -15.74 -4.30
CA GLU A 232 -17.62 -16.36 -3.76
C GLU A 232 -18.86 -15.49 -4.00
N LEU A 233 -19.38 -15.55 -5.23
CA LEU A 233 -20.59 -14.85 -5.65
C LEU A 233 -21.71 -15.84 -6.01
N ASP A 234 -22.96 -15.41 -5.84
CA ASP A 234 -24.14 -16.13 -6.33
C ASP A 234 -24.36 -15.95 -7.84
N GLU A 235 -25.38 -16.59 -8.41
CA GLU A 235 -25.72 -16.47 -9.85
C GLU A 235 -26.04 -15.04 -10.29
N GLY A 236 -26.53 -14.20 -9.37
CA GLY A 236 -26.78 -12.78 -9.56
C GLY A 236 -25.56 -11.88 -9.32
N LYS A 237 -24.37 -12.48 -9.16
CA LYS A 237 -23.11 -11.85 -8.76
C LYS A 237 -23.17 -11.12 -7.41
N ASN A 238 -24.07 -11.48 -6.50
CA ASN A 238 -24.07 -10.90 -5.15
C ASN A 238 -23.04 -11.64 -4.29
N VAL A 239 -22.35 -10.89 -3.41
CA VAL A 239 -21.36 -11.46 -2.49
C VAL A 239 -22.04 -12.35 -1.47
N ILE A 240 -21.58 -13.60 -1.33
CA ILE A 240 -22.15 -14.56 -0.38
C ILE A 240 -21.51 -14.40 1.01
N ARG A 241 -20.18 -14.24 1.03
CA ARG A 241 -19.37 -14.05 2.24
C ARG A 241 -18.32 -12.97 2.02
N VAL A 242 -18.01 -12.27 3.10
CA VAL A 242 -17.05 -11.17 3.14
C VAL A 242 -15.90 -11.45 4.09
N SER A 243 -14.80 -10.75 3.85
CA SER A 243 -13.59 -10.81 4.66
C SER A 243 -13.69 -10.02 5.96
N GLY A 244 -12.83 -10.40 6.90
CA GLY A 244 -12.58 -9.68 8.13
C GLY A 244 -11.58 -10.44 8.99
N VAL A 245 -11.53 -10.08 10.26
CA VAL A 245 -10.84 -10.83 11.31
C VAL A 245 -11.78 -10.99 12.51
N PRO A 246 -11.68 -12.11 13.26
CA PRO A 246 -12.50 -12.32 14.44
C PRO A 246 -12.21 -11.27 15.52
N PRO A 247 -13.06 -11.17 16.56
CA PRO A 247 -12.72 -10.45 17.77
C PRO A 247 -11.36 -10.86 18.32
N ASP A 248 -10.57 -9.88 18.71
CA ASP A 248 -9.26 -10.06 19.33
C ASP A 248 -9.06 -9.04 20.45
N TYR A 249 -7.86 -8.99 21.01
CA TYR A 249 -7.53 -8.06 22.09
C TYR A 249 -7.50 -6.58 21.65
N PHE A 250 -7.52 -6.29 20.35
CA PHE A 250 -7.63 -4.93 19.79
C PHE A 250 -9.08 -4.54 19.48
N SER A 251 -9.93 -5.48 19.09
CA SER A 251 -11.33 -5.23 18.72
C SER A 251 -12.28 -6.27 19.31
N THR A 252 -13.20 -5.80 20.16
CA THR A 252 -14.22 -6.64 20.81
C THR A 252 -15.23 -7.25 19.82
N THR A 253 -15.40 -6.69 18.63
CA THR A 253 -16.32 -7.17 17.60
C THR A 253 -15.60 -7.65 16.33
N GLY A 254 -14.27 -7.75 16.38
CA GLY A 254 -13.41 -8.03 15.24
C GLY A 254 -13.40 -6.86 14.25
N GLN A 255 -13.00 -7.13 13.01
CA GLN A 255 -13.00 -6.12 11.96
C GLN A 255 -13.70 -6.66 10.73
N LEU A 256 -14.70 -5.94 10.24
CA LEU A 256 -15.44 -6.29 9.04
C LEU A 256 -14.90 -5.46 7.86
N TRP A 257 -14.14 -6.10 6.98
CA TRP A 257 -13.48 -5.41 5.86
C TRP A 257 -14.34 -5.35 4.61
N ASN A 258 -15.35 -6.21 4.51
CA ASN A 258 -16.35 -6.22 3.43
C ASN A 258 -15.82 -6.56 2.02
N ASN A 259 -14.58 -7.04 1.87
CA ASN A 259 -14.12 -7.56 0.59
C ASN A 259 -14.75 -8.93 0.28
N PRO A 260 -14.96 -9.29 -1.00
CA PRO A 260 -15.34 -10.64 -1.35
C PRO A 260 -14.22 -11.63 -1.05
N ILE A 261 -14.62 -12.84 -0.71
CA ILE A 261 -13.70 -13.95 -0.49
C ILE A 261 -13.34 -14.61 -1.82
N TYR A 262 -12.09 -15.04 -1.97
CA TYR A 262 -11.64 -15.84 -3.11
C TYR A 262 -12.29 -17.22 -3.12
N ALA A 263 -12.76 -17.65 -4.29
CA ALA A 263 -13.19 -19.02 -4.50
C ALA A 263 -11.96 -19.92 -4.76
N TRP A 264 -11.15 -20.17 -3.74
CA TRP A 264 -9.88 -20.89 -3.86
C TRP A 264 -10.00 -22.24 -4.59
N ASN A 265 -11.09 -22.98 -4.38
CA ASN A 265 -11.37 -24.24 -5.08
C ASN A 265 -11.59 -24.07 -6.60
N LYS A 266 -12.08 -22.90 -7.04
CA LYS A 266 -12.20 -22.57 -8.47
C LYS A 266 -10.86 -22.12 -9.02
N MET A 267 -10.12 -21.28 -8.28
CA MET A 267 -8.78 -20.80 -8.67
C MET A 267 -7.74 -21.93 -8.72
N ALA A 268 -7.91 -23.01 -7.96
CA ALA A 268 -7.04 -24.17 -8.05
C ALA A 268 -7.14 -24.88 -9.42
N LYS A 269 -8.23 -24.67 -10.18
CA LYS A 269 -8.44 -25.32 -11.49
C LYS A 269 -7.60 -24.71 -12.62
N ASP A 270 -7.13 -23.48 -12.44
CA ASP A 270 -6.23 -22.78 -13.35
C ASP A 270 -4.90 -22.44 -12.67
N ASP A 271 -4.47 -23.30 -11.73
CA ASP A 271 -3.21 -23.18 -10.99
C ASP A 271 -3.00 -21.81 -10.35
N TYR A 272 -4.07 -21.17 -9.87
CA TYR A 272 -4.03 -19.83 -9.26
C TYR A 272 -3.47 -18.75 -10.19
N SER A 273 -3.73 -18.84 -11.50
CA SER A 273 -3.13 -17.98 -12.53
C SER A 273 -3.27 -16.48 -12.25
N TYR A 274 -4.38 -16.05 -11.63
CA TYR A 274 -4.59 -14.66 -11.23
C TYR A 274 -3.51 -14.17 -10.25
N TRP A 275 -3.21 -14.94 -9.20
CA TRP A 275 -2.21 -14.58 -8.21
C TRP A 275 -0.79 -14.62 -8.78
N TYR A 276 -0.49 -15.58 -9.66
CA TYR A 276 0.80 -15.60 -10.36
C TYR A 276 0.99 -14.35 -11.23
N ARG A 277 -0.04 -13.94 -11.97
CA ARG A 277 0.02 -12.72 -12.79
C ARG A 277 0.16 -11.47 -11.93
N LEU A 278 -0.61 -11.38 -10.85
CA LEU A 278 -0.54 -10.24 -9.93
C LEU A 278 0.85 -10.11 -9.30
N LEU A 279 1.38 -11.19 -8.71
CA LEU A 279 2.70 -11.17 -8.09
C LEU A 279 3.83 -10.93 -9.09
N SER A 280 3.76 -11.55 -10.28
CA SER A 280 4.74 -11.32 -11.34
C SER A 280 4.75 -9.87 -11.79
N TYR A 281 3.57 -9.28 -11.97
CA TYR A 281 3.41 -7.88 -12.33
C TYR A 281 3.95 -6.95 -11.22
N SER A 282 3.61 -7.21 -9.96
CA SER A 282 4.11 -6.43 -8.84
C SER A 282 5.64 -6.49 -8.71
N LEU A 283 6.26 -7.62 -8.99
CA LEU A 283 7.73 -7.78 -9.01
C LEU A 283 8.41 -7.10 -10.22
N GLN A 284 7.65 -6.69 -11.24
CA GLN A 284 8.17 -5.83 -12.32
C GLN A 284 8.18 -4.36 -11.90
N ILE A 285 7.20 -3.93 -11.11
CA ILE A 285 7.03 -2.52 -10.71
C ILE A 285 7.66 -2.21 -9.34
N TYR A 286 8.04 -3.21 -8.56
CA TYR A 286 8.72 -3.07 -7.26
C TYR A 286 9.97 -3.94 -7.19
N ASP A 287 10.92 -3.59 -6.33
CA ASP A 287 12.12 -4.40 -6.09
C ASP A 287 11.85 -5.53 -5.09
N VAL A 288 10.99 -5.24 -4.10
CA VAL A 288 10.48 -6.17 -3.09
C VAL A 288 8.98 -5.93 -2.93
N VAL A 289 8.23 -6.98 -2.63
CA VAL A 289 6.77 -6.93 -2.45
C VAL A 289 6.39 -7.43 -1.07
N ARG A 290 5.75 -6.60 -0.26
CA ARG A 290 4.99 -7.07 0.90
C ARG A 290 3.66 -7.65 0.42
N ILE A 291 3.31 -8.83 0.92
CA ILE A 291 1.98 -9.41 0.76
C ILE A 291 1.26 -9.18 2.08
N ASP A 292 0.24 -8.33 2.03
CA ASP A 292 -0.67 -8.05 3.14
C ASP A 292 -1.44 -9.31 3.55
N HIS A 293 -1.84 -9.39 4.81
CA HIS A 293 -2.63 -10.46 5.40
C HIS A 293 -2.19 -11.87 4.96
N PHE A 294 -0.88 -12.14 4.98
CA PHE A 294 -0.30 -13.37 4.45
C PHE A 294 -0.88 -14.63 5.11
N ARG A 295 -1.28 -14.53 6.38
CA ARG A 295 -1.96 -15.61 7.09
C ARG A 295 -3.25 -16.09 6.39
N GLY A 296 -3.89 -15.22 5.60
CA GLY A 296 -5.07 -15.47 4.77
C GLY A 296 -4.89 -16.62 3.77
N PHE A 297 -3.66 -16.88 3.33
CA PHE A 297 -3.34 -18.00 2.45
C PHE A 297 -3.34 -19.34 3.19
N GLU A 298 -3.07 -19.38 4.50
CA GLU A 298 -3.17 -20.63 5.29
C GLU A 298 -4.62 -20.88 5.72
N SER A 299 -5.25 -19.86 6.29
CA SER A 299 -6.67 -19.87 6.61
C SER A 299 -7.20 -18.46 6.58
N TYR A 300 -8.49 -18.21 6.42
CA TYR A 300 -9.07 -16.87 6.42
C TYR A 300 -10.41 -16.86 7.15
N TRP A 301 -10.79 -15.69 7.66
CA TRP A 301 -12.05 -15.54 8.41
C TRP A 301 -13.17 -15.13 7.45
N ALA A 302 -14.14 -16.03 7.29
CA ALA A 302 -15.25 -15.88 6.34
C ALA A 302 -16.54 -15.51 7.05
N ILE A 303 -17.07 -14.32 6.78
CA ILE A 303 -18.26 -13.78 7.45
C ILE A 303 -19.44 -13.76 6.48
N PRO A 304 -20.66 -14.20 6.85
CA PRO A 304 -21.84 -14.06 6.01
C PRO A 304 -22.06 -12.60 5.57
N ALA A 305 -22.25 -12.38 4.27
CA ALA A 305 -22.51 -11.04 3.74
C ALA A 305 -23.76 -10.42 4.40
N GLY A 306 -23.69 -9.12 4.68
CA GLY A 306 -24.77 -8.38 5.37
C GLY A 306 -24.73 -8.46 6.90
N SER A 307 -23.73 -9.14 7.47
CA SER A 307 -23.47 -9.09 8.92
C SER A 307 -23.05 -7.69 9.36
N ALA A 308 -23.47 -7.28 10.57
CA ALA A 308 -23.13 -5.97 11.15
C ALA A 308 -21.74 -5.95 11.78
N THR A 309 -21.25 -7.10 12.24
CA THR A 309 -19.94 -7.28 12.89
C THR A 309 -19.23 -8.52 12.32
N ALA A 310 -17.97 -8.72 12.71
CA ALA A 310 -17.16 -9.86 12.26
C ALA A 310 -17.28 -11.09 13.17
N GLU A 311 -18.07 -11.03 14.24
CA GLU A 311 -18.16 -12.09 15.27
C GLU A 311 -18.66 -13.43 14.72
N ASN A 312 -19.59 -13.39 13.76
CA ASN A 312 -20.27 -14.58 13.23
C ASN A 312 -19.59 -15.17 11.98
N GLY A 313 -18.27 -15.01 11.88
CA GLY A 313 -17.48 -15.67 10.83
C GLY A 313 -17.02 -17.08 11.21
N GLN A 314 -16.31 -17.71 10.28
CA GLN A 314 -15.66 -19.00 10.49
C GLN A 314 -14.28 -19.05 9.82
N TRP A 315 -13.35 -19.76 10.44
CA TRP A 315 -12.04 -20.02 9.83
C TRP A 315 -12.17 -21.06 8.72
N GLU A 316 -11.77 -20.67 7.51
CA GLU A 316 -11.71 -21.51 6.32
C GLU A 316 -10.26 -21.71 5.90
N LYS A 317 -9.94 -22.80 5.19
CA LYS A 317 -8.57 -23.05 4.69
C LYS A 317 -8.31 -22.32 3.38
N GLY A 318 -7.16 -21.65 3.31
CA GLY A 318 -6.62 -21.09 2.08
C GLY A 318 -5.75 -22.11 1.34
N PRO A 319 -5.13 -21.71 0.20
CA PRO A 319 -4.36 -22.61 -0.66
C PRO A 319 -2.96 -22.95 -0.12
N ALA A 320 -2.43 -22.16 0.81
CA ALA A 320 -1.11 -22.33 1.42
C ALA A 320 -0.01 -22.68 0.40
N MET A 321 0.68 -23.82 0.59
CA MET A 321 1.77 -24.27 -0.26
C MET A 321 1.33 -24.74 -1.65
N ASP A 322 0.05 -24.99 -1.90
CA ASP A 322 -0.43 -25.34 -3.25
C ASP A 322 -0.26 -24.14 -4.20
N LEU A 323 -0.39 -22.92 -3.68
CA LEU A 323 -0.09 -21.69 -4.41
C LEU A 323 1.40 -21.34 -4.32
N PHE A 324 1.99 -21.36 -3.12
CA PHE A 324 3.35 -20.83 -2.93
C PHE A 324 4.46 -21.79 -3.36
N GLY A 325 4.23 -23.10 -3.33
CA GLY A 325 5.23 -24.11 -3.72
C GLY A 325 5.73 -23.90 -5.15
N PRO A 326 4.84 -23.90 -6.17
CA PRO A 326 5.23 -23.61 -7.55
C PRO A 326 5.71 -22.18 -7.76
N LEU A 327 5.09 -21.21 -7.07
CA LEU A 327 5.45 -19.79 -7.16
C LEU A 327 6.91 -19.54 -6.78
N LEU A 328 7.34 -20.09 -5.65
CA LEU A 328 8.68 -19.87 -5.09
C LEU A 328 9.77 -20.64 -5.84
N GLN A 329 9.41 -21.68 -6.61
CA GLN A 329 10.35 -22.33 -7.53
C GLN A 329 10.67 -21.47 -8.76
N ASN A 330 9.71 -20.65 -9.19
CA ASN A 330 9.81 -19.85 -10.42
C ASN A 330 10.19 -18.39 -10.17
N LEU A 331 10.21 -17.93 -8.92
CA LEU A 331 10.54 -16.56 -8.53
C LEU A 331 11.73 -16.54 -7.56
N PRO A 332 12.62 -15.53 -7.64
CA PRO A 332 13.63 -15.33 -6.61
C PRO A 332 12.92 -15.05 -5.26
N SER A 333 13.00 -16.00 -4.32
CA SER A 333 12.35 -15.90 -2.99
C SER A 333 12.80 -14.67 -2.17
N THR A 334 13.89 -14.02 -2.57
CA THR A 334 14.49 -12.86 -1.87
C THR A 334 13.72 -11.55 -2.03
N ARG A 335 12.58 -11.53 -2.74
CA ARG A 335 11.84 -10.31 -3.08
C ARG A 335 10.41 -10.24 -2.53
N ILE A 336 10.05 -11.13 -1.60
CA ILE A 336 8.71 -11.12 -1.00
C ILE A 336 8.84 -11.00 0.52
N ILE A 337 7.98 -10.20 1.15
CA ILE A 337 7.82 -10.07 2.61
C ILE A 337 6.40 -10.53 2.96
N ALA A 338 6.28 -11.42 3.94
CA ALA A 338 4.99 -11.88 4.43
C ALA A 338 4.54 -11.03 5.62
N GLU A 339 3.39 -10.37 5.49
CA GLU A 339 2.74 -9.73 6.64
C GLU A 339 2.04 -10.80 7.49
N ASP A 340 2.68 -11.20 8.59
CA ASP A 340 2.24 -12.24 9.52
C ASP A 340 1.91 -11.68 10.92
N LEU A 341 1.24 -10.52 10.99
CA LEU A 341 0.83 -9.91 12.25
C LEU A 341 -0.55 -10.44 12.71
N GLY A 342 -0.88 -10.15 13.97
CA GLY A 342 -2.11 -10.62 14.62
C GLY A 342 -1.95 -11.98 15.31
N GLU A 343 -3.06 -12.67 15.56
CA GLU A 343 -3.04 -13.98 16.21
C GLU A 343 -2.56 -15.07 15.24
N ILE A 344 -1.28 -15.44 15.36
CA ILE A 344 -0.64 -16.42 14.48
C ILE A 344 -0.65 -17.82 15.13
N THR A 345 -1.43 -18.72 14.52
CA THR A 345 -1.50 -20.14 14.90
C THR A 345 -0.21 -20.89 14.55
N THR A 346 0.00 -22.07 15.15
CA THR A 346 1.13 -22.95 14.80
C THR A 346 1.13 -23.32 13.31
N ALA A 347 -0.04 -23.46 12.69
CA ALA A 347 -0.16 -23.78 11.27
C ALA A 347 0.33 -22.63 10.38
N VAL A 348 -0.02 -21.38 10.69
CA VAL A 348 0.48 -20.20 9.98
C VAL A 348 2.00 -20.06 10.13
N ARG A 349 2.55 -20.29 11.33
CA ARG A 349 4.03 -20.28 11.53
C ARG A 349 4.71 -21.36 10.71
N LYS A 350 4.13 -22.57 10.66
CA LYS A 350 4.67 -23.65 9.83
C LYS A 350 4.63 -23.25 8.36
N PHE A 351 3.52 -22.71 7.88
CA PHE A 351 3.37 -22.24 6.50
C PHE A 351 4.41 -21.17 6.15
N LEU A 352 4.59 -20.14 6.99
CA LEU A 352 5.64 -19.14 6.79
C LEU A 352 7.04 -19.76 6.74
N ASN A 353 7.34 -20.70 7.64
CA ASN A 353 8.62 -21.40 7.63
C ASN A 353 8.80 -22.26 6.35
N ASP A 354 7.75 -22.93 5.89
CA ASP A 354 7.77 -23.76 4.68
C ASP A 354 7.99 -22.91 3.42
N THR A 355 7.51 -21.66 3.39
CA THR A 355 7.78 -20.73 2.27
C THR A 355 9.20 -20.15 2.32
N GLY A 356 9.81 -20.09 3.51
CA GLY A 356 11.11 -19.44 3.71
C GLY A 356 11.07 -17.92 3.52
N LEU A 357 9.87 -17.33 3.48
CA LEU A 357 9.69 -15.89 3.34
C LEU A 357 9.96 -15.19 4.69
N PRO A 358 10.52 -13.97 4.66
CA PRO A 358 10.67 -13.18 5.86
C PRO A 358 9.31 -12.68 6.36
N GLY A 359 9.03 -12.95 7.64
CA GLY A 359 7.89 -12.35 8.35
C GLY A 359 8.17 -10.93 8.84
N MET A 360 7.23 -10.38 9.59
CA MET A 360 7.26 -9.04 10.14
C MET A 360 7.23 -9.03 11.67
N LYS A 361 7.84 -7.98 12.24
CA LYS A 361 7.73 -7.64 13.66
C LYS A 361 7.44 -6.17 13.82
N VAL A 362 6.52 -5.80 14.71
CA VAL A 362 6.16 -4.40 14.97
C VAL A 362 6.41 -4.10 16.44
N LEU A 363 7.35 -3.19 16.70
CA LEU A 363 7.82 -2.88 18.05
C LEU A 363 6.72 -2.32 18.94
N GLN A 364 5.77 -1.56 18.41
CA GLN A 364 4.62 -1.06 19.19
C GLN A 364 3.75 -2.18 19.80
N PHE A 365 3.77 -3.41 19.25
CA PHE A 365 3.06 -4.55 19.82
C PHE A 365 3.85 -5.26 20.95
N ALA A 366 5.09 -4.84 21.21
CA ALA A 366 6.00 -5.55 22.10
C ALA A 366 5.72 -5.35 23.61
N PHE A 367 4.90 -4.36 23.95
CA PHE A 367 4.77 -3.82 25.30
C PHE A 367 3.36 -3.90 25.88
N ASN A 368 2.50 -4.77 25.33
CA ASN A 368 1.22 -5.09 25.96
C ASN A 368 1.47 -5.84 27.30
N PRO A 369 0.97 -5.33 28.45
CA PRO A 369 1.23 -5.91 29.77
C PRO A 369 0.54 -7.26 30.00
N ASP A 370 -0.52 -7.55 29.24
CA ASP A 370 -1.31 -8.77 29.39
C ASP A 370 -0.76 -9.94 28.55
N LEU A 371 0.26 -9.70 27.72
CA LEU A 371 0.78 -10.67 26.76
C LEU A 371 2.29 -10.90 26.89
N VAL A 372 2.71 -12.16 26.79
CA VAL A 372 4.12 -12.49 26.58
C VAL A 372 4.46 -12.21 25.11
N SER A 373 5.04 -11.04 24.85
CA SER A 373 5.31 -10.62 23.47
C SER A 373 6.57 -11.24 22.88
N ARG A 374 6.45 -11.73 21.64
CA ARG A 374 7.55 -12.13 20.75
C ARG A 374 7.98 -11.00 19.81
N ASP A 375 7.47 -9.80 20.03
CA ASP A 375 7.74 -8.61 19.23
C ASP A 375 8.79 -7.72 19.90
N ARG A 376 9.47 -8.22 20.95
CA ARG A 376 10.59 -7.52 21.58
C ARG A 376 11.88 -7.74 20.82
N PRO A 377 12.70 -6.69 20.58
CA PRO A 377 13.94 -6.77 19.81
C PRO A 377 14.92 -7.90 20.16
N HIS A 378 15.03 -8.30 21.43
CA HIS A 378 15.92 -9.40 21.84
C HIS A 378 15.47 -10.78 21.37
N SER A 379 14.24 -10.92 20.87
CA SER A 379 13.68 -12.18 20.36
C SER A 379 13.75 -12.32 18.83
N TYR A 380 14.24 -11.29 18.13
CA TYR A 380 14.28 -11.27 16.67
C TYR A 380 15.37 -12.18 16.11
N THR A 381 15.15 -12.66 14.89
CA THR A 381 16.15 -13.37 14.05
C THR A 381 16.51 -12.51 12.83
N ASN A 382 17.42 -12.98 11.99
CA ASN A 382 17.85 -12.24 10.80
C ASN A 382 16.86 -12.37 9.62
N GLU A 383 15.98 -13.36 9.68
CA GLU A 383 15.02 -13.75 8.63
C GLU A 383 13.68 -13.02 8.78
N LEU A 384 13.69 -11.75 9.20
CA LEU A 384 12.48 -10.94 9.35
C LEU A 384 12.72 -9.46 9.07
N VAL A 385 11.61 -8.74 8.88
CA VAL A 385 11.56 -7.29 8.75
C VAL A 385 10.93 -6.68 10.02
N ALA A 386 11.66 -5.84 10.73
CA ALA A 386 11.20 -5.22 11.95
C ALA A 386 10.83 -3.75 11.75
N PHE A 387 9.69 -3.34 12.27
CA PHE A 387 9.12 -1.99 12.16
C PHE A 387 9.05 -1.32 13.53
N SER A 388 9.22 0.00 13.60
CA SER A 388 8.81 0.75 14.79
C SER A 388 7.29 0.71 14.90
N GLY A 389 6.62 1.09 13.82
CA GLY A 389 5.20 1.00 13.55
C GLY A 389 4.98 0.84 12.04
N THR A 390 3.78 0.44 11.65
CA THR A 390 3.32 0.42 10.26
C THR A 390 2.44 1.65 9.99
N HIS A 391 1.81 1.71 8.82
CA HIS A 391 0.82 2.74 8.49
C HIS A 391 -0.49 2.62 9.30
N ASP A 392 -0.78 1.45 9.87
CA ASP A 392 -1.96 1.21 10.72
C ASP A 392 -1.73 1.56 12.20
N ASN A 393 -0.47 1.72 12.58
CA ASN A 393 -0.08 2.10 13.92
C ASN A 393 -0.14 3.63 14.11
N ASN A 394 -0.23 4.05 15.36
CA ASN A 394 0.03 5.46 15.68
C ASN A 394 1.52 5.76 15.42
N THR A 395 1.91 7.04 15.35
CA THR A 395 3.34 7.38 15.40
C THR A 395 3.89 6.97 16.76
N LEU A 396 5.21 6.77 16.88
CA LEU A 396 5.82 6.46 18.17
C LEU A 396 5.52 7.55 19.21
N SER A 397 5.57 8.83 18.81
CA SER A 397 5.24 9.93 19.73
C SER A 397 3.77 9.91 20.15
N GLY A 398 2.85 9.61 19.22
CA GLY A 398 1.43 9.46 19.54
C GLY A 398 1.16 8.25 20.43
N TRP A 399 1.75 7.11 20.11
CA TRP A 399 1.64 5.88 20.89
C TRP A 399 2.16 6.04 22.33
N LEU A 400 3.31 6.67 22.53
CA LEU A 400 3.83 6.95 23.88
C LEU A 400 2.92 7.90 24.68
N ALA A 401 2.32 8.89 24.00
CA ALA A 401 1.36 9.78 24.64
C ALA A 401 0.07 9.06 25.05
N ASP A 402 -0.40 8.11 24.23
CA ASP A 402 -1.69 7.43 24.40
C ASP A 402 -1.62 6.14 25.25
N CYS A 403 -0.43 5.52 25.38
CA CYS A 403 -0.30 4.24 26.08
C CYS A 403 -0.74 4.31 27.55
N SER A 404 -1.16 3.19 28.13
CA SER A 404 -1.49 3.11 29.55
C SER A 404 -0.25 3.24 30.45
N GLU A 405 -0.44 3.53 31.74
CA GLU A 405 0.68 3.55 32.70
C GLU A 405 1.39 2.20 32.83
N ALA A 406 0.66 1.09 32.66
CA ALA A 406 1.23 -0.25 32.71
C ALA A 406 2.10 -0.54 31.47
N GLU A 407 1.63 -0.17 30.28
CA GLU A 407 2.43 -0.23 29.05
C GLU A 407 3.66 0.68 29.15
N TRP A 408 3.48 1.92 29.63
CA TRP A 408 4.57 2.86 29.82
C TRP A 408 5.65 2.31 30.77
N ALA A 409 5.27 1.70 31.89
CA ALA A 409 6.23 1.09 32.81
C ALA A 409 7.11 0.03 32.10
N LEU A 410 6.52 -0.81 31.25
CA LEU A 410 7.27 -1.79 30.46
C LEU A 410 8.20 -1.14 29.43
N VAL A 411 7.71 -0.12 28.72
CA VAL A 411 8.51 0.65 27.75
C VAL A 411 9.69 1.29 28.46
N ARG A 412 9.43 2.00 29.55
CA ARG A 412 10.45 2.70 30.34
C ARG A 412 11.53 1.75 30.82
N ASP A 413 11.14 0.63 31.42
CA ASP A 413 12.07 -0.35 31.97
C ASP A 413 12.89 -1.06 30.86
N TYR A 414 12.29 -1.33 29.71
CA TYR A 414 12.97 -1.98 28.58
C TYR A 414 13.99 -1.08 27.88
N PHE A 415 13.65 0.20 27.68
CA PHE A 415 14.49 1.16 26.96
C PHE A 415 15.40 1.98 27.89
N GLY A 416 15.20 1.90 29.21
CA GLY A 416 15.94 2.71 30.19
C GLY A 416 15.58 4.20 30.11
N LEU A 417 14.31 4.51 29.85
CA LEU A 417 13.81 5.90 29.73
C LEU A 417 13.42 6.48 31.09
N MET A 418 13.20 7.79 31.13
CA MET A 418 12.64 8.51 32.27
C MET A 418 11.21 8.96 31.98
N ASP A 419 10.39 9.17 33.01
CA ASP A 419 8.98 9.57 32.84
C ASP A 419 8.81 10.89 32.05
N GLU A 420 9.79 11.79 32.13
CA GLU A 420 9.82 13.05 31.37
C GLU A 420 10.02 12.87 29.85
N ASP A 421 10.57 11.73 29.41
CA ASP A 421 10.82 11.44 27.99
C ASP A 421 9.53 11.11 27.24
N ARG A 422 8.49 10.62 27.94
CA ARG A 422 7.24 10.08 27.35
C ARG A 422 6.52 11.08 26.43
N LYS A 423 6.59 12.37 26.74
CA LYS A 423 5.81 13.42 26.05
C LYS A 423 6.65 14.31 25.14
N GLN A 424 7.92 13.96 24.91
CA GLN A 424 8.82 14.75 24.07
C GLN A 424 8.76 14.23 22.63
N GLY A 425 8.12 14.99 21.73
CA GLY A 425 8.17 14.75 20.28
C GLY A 425 9.35 15.46 19.61
N GLY A 426 9.39 15.44 18.28
CA GLY A 426 10.39 16.11 17.44
C GLY A 426 11.63 15.28 17.12
N VAL A 427 12.41 15.76 16.16
CA VAL A 427 13.59 15.07 15.60
C VAL A 427 14.65 14.70 16.64
N ASP A 428 14.73 15.46 17.73
CA ASP A 428 15.73 15.26 18.80
C ASP A 428 15.16 14.55 20.04
N SER A 429 13.95 14.01 19.96
CA SER A 429 13.32 13.31 21.09
C SER A 429 14.19 12.15 21.60
N PRO A 430 14.57 12.15 22.90
CA PRO A 430 15.34 11.07 23.50
C PRO A 430 14.62 9.72 23.46
N ALA A 431 13.30 9.71 23.73
CA ALA A 431 12.49 8.50 23.69
C ALA A 431 12.46 7.89 22.29
N ILE A 432 12.12 8.70 21.27
CA ILE A 432 11.97 8.23 19.90
C ILE A 432 13.30 7.74 19.34
N ARG A 433 14.39 8.50 19.55
CA ARG A 433 15.74 8.09 19.13
C ARG A 433 16.19 6.81 19.83
N THR A 434 15.85 6.60 21.10
CA THR A 434 16.21 5.38 21.84
C THR A 434 15.46 4.16 21.34
N ILE A 435 14.16 4.30 21.05
CA ILE A 435 13.35 3.24 20.46
C ILE A 435 13.87 2.85 19.07
N ILE A 436 14.09 3.83 18.19
CA ILE A 436 14.64 3.60 16.84
C ILE A 436 16.03 2.95 16.93
N ARG A 437 16.92 3.44 17.80
CA ARG A 437 18.25 2.85 18.01
C ARG A 437 18.15 1.38 18.43
N THR A 438 17.26 1.06 19.36
CA THR A 438 17.06 -0.32 19.85
C THR A 438 16.54 -1.23 18.74
N LEU A 439 15.61 -0.75 17.91
CA LEU A 439 15.15 -1.46 16.72
C LEU A 439 16.32 -1.73 15.75
N TRP A 440 17.14 -0.73 15.46
CA TRP A 440 18.32 -0.85 14.59
C TRP A 440 19.36 -1.83 15.14
N GLN A 441 19.54 -1.89 16.46
CA GLN A 441 20.46 -2.81 17.14
C GLN A 441 19.98 -4.27 17.15
N SER A 442 18.68 -4.52 16.91
CA SER A 442 18.12 -5.87 16.89
C SER A 442 18.76 -6.77 15.81
N SER A 443 18.54 -8.08 15.91
CA SER A 443 19.03 -9.06 14.93
C SER A 443 18.28 -9.06 13.59
N ALA A 444 17.20 -8.27 13.45
CA ALA A 444 16.39 -8.20 12.22
C ALA A 444 17.25 -7.89 10.99
N GLY A 445 17.01 -8.63 9.90
CA GLY A 445 17.69 -8.41 8.62
C GLY A 445 17.38 -7.04 8.06
N LEU A 446 16.11 -6.63 8.08
CA LEU A 446 15.69 -5.29 7.68
C LEU A 446 14.97 -4.58 8.82
N THR A 447 15.32 -3.33 9.08
CA THR A 447 14.60 -2.46 10.03
C THR A 447 13.99 -1.28 9.30
N ILE A 448 12.70 -1.04 9.48
CA ILE A 448 11.95 0.02 8.80
C ILE A 448 11.31 0.95 9.83
N CYS A 449 11.38 2.25 9.55
CA CYS A 449 10.76 3.29 10.37
C CYS A 449 9.86 4.17 9.48
N PRO A 450 8.59 4.43 9.85
CA PRO A 450 7.82 5.50 9.25
C PRO A 450 8.57 6.83 9.35
N VAL A 451 8.49 7.66 8.30
CA VAL A 451 9.16 8.97 8.29
C VAL A 451 8.61 9.91 9.39
N GLN A 452 7.36 9.73 9.79
CA GLN A 452 6.77 10.41 10.94
C GLN A 452 7.56 10.18 12.21
N ASP A 453 8.01 8.94 12.45
CA ASP A 453 8.82 8.59 13.61
C ASP A 453 10.25 9.14 13.47
N MET A 454 10.81 9.17 12.26
CA MET A 454 12.10 9.81 12.01
C MET A 454 12.08 11.31 12.32
N LEU A 455 10.90 11.94 12.21
CA LEU A 455 10.65 13.33 12.53
C LEU A 455 10.12 13.55 13.96
N GLY A 456 9.82 12.47 14.70
CA GLY A 456 9.18 12.54 16.01
C GLY A 456 7.80 13.20 16.01
N LEU A 457 7.03 13.06 14.91
CA LEU A 457 5.71 13.66 14.77
C LEU A 457 4.65 12.94 15.61
N GLY A 458 3.62 13.67 16.03
CA GLY A 458 2.53 13.16 16.87
C GLY A 458 1.43 12.41 16.11
N ALA A 459 0.36 12.07 16.82
CA ALA A 459 -0.78 11.32 16.30
C ALA A 459 -1.54 12.04 15.17
N ASP A 460 -1.35 13.36 15.02
CA ASP A 460 -1.87 14.17 13.92
C ASP A 460 -1.29 13.79 12.55
N TYR A 461 -0.19 13.04 12.51
CA TYR A 461 0.42 12.48 11.29
C TYR A 461 0.21 10.97 11.13
N ARG A 462 -0.68 10.36 11.94
CA ARG A 462 -1.07 8.96 11.77
C ARG A 462 -1.67 8.73 10.38
N ILE A 463 -1.25 7.67 9.69
CA ILE A 463 -1.71 7.38 8.33
C ILE A 463 -3.09 6.75 8.34
N ASN A 464 -3.31 5.71 9.15
CA ASN A 464 -4.57 5.00 9.23
C ASN A 464 -4.89 4.62 10.67
N THR A 465 -6.18 4.70 11.02
CA THR A 465 -6.75 4.09 12.21
C THR A 465 -7.68 2.95 11.75
N PRO A 466 -7.25 1.69 11.85
CA PRO A 466 -8.08 0.54 11.50
C PRO A 466 -9.46 0.59 12.18
N GLY A 467 -10.51 0.23 11.43
CA GLY A 467 -11.90 0.30 11.89
C GLY A 467 -12.54 1.70 11.86
N SER A 468 -11.77 2.77 11.59
CA SER A 468 -12.31 4.12 11.34
C SER A 468 -12.56 4.36 9.84
N SER A 469 -13.61 5.10 9.52
CA SER A 469 -13.85 5.64 8.17
C SER A 469 -13.45 7.12 8.03
N LYS A 470 -12.86 7.71 9.08
CA LYS A 470 -12.52 9.14 9.13
C LYS A 470 -11.02 9.34 9.34
N ASN A 471 -10.52 10.41 8.74
CA ASN A 471 -9.16 10.93 8.92
C ASN A 471 -8.03 9.95 8.55
N ASN A 472 -8.26 9.08 7.56
CA ASN A 472 -7.28 8.12 7.09
C ASN A 472 -6.72 8.52 5.72
N TRP A 473 -5.47 8.15 5.46
CA TRP A 473 -4.77 8.35 4.18
C TRP A 473 -4.62 9.82 3.78
N LEU A 474 -4.66 10.73 4.78
CA LEU A 474 -4.63 12.17 4.57
C LEU A 474 -3.25 12.79 4.83
N ALA A 475 -2.46 12.23 5.76
CA ALA A 475 -1.27 12.91 6.26
C ALA A 475 -0.20 13.08 5.16
N ARG A 476 0.31 14.32 5.04
CA ARG A 476 1.40 14.70 4.15
C ARG A 476 2.48 15.44 4.90
N LEU A 477 3.69 15.39 4.36
CA LEU A 477 4.83 16.12 4.86
C LEU A 477 5.11 17.35 4.00
N THR A 478 5.59 18.41 4.61
CA THR A 478 6.13 19.57 3.88
C THR A 478 7.61 19.38 3.57
N LYS A 479 8.16 20.18 2.66
CA LYS A 479 9.59 20.16 2.33
C LYS A 479 10.43 20.54 3.54
N GLU A 480 9.95 21.50 4.33
CA GLU A 480 10.58 21.99 5.55
C GLU A 480 10.62 20.90 6.63
N GLN A 481 9.60 20.06 6.71
CA GLN A 481 9.60 18.90 7.62
C GLN A 481 10.62 17.87 7.17
N LEU A 482 10.60 17.43 5.89
CA LEU A 482 11.58 16.47 5.39
C LEU A 482 13.03 16.95 5.54
N ALA A 483 13.28 18.25 5.40
CA ALA A 483 14.60 18.85 5.60
C ALA A 483 15.11 18.77 7.05
N GLN A 484 14.24 18.51 8.04
CA GLN A 484 14.62 18.36 9.45
C GLN A 484 15.13 16.96 9.78
N ILE A 485 14.99 15.97 8.88
CA ILE A 485 15.52 14.62 9.12
C ILE A 485 17.04 14.71 9.35
N ASP A 486 17.49 14.23 10.50
CA ASP A 486 18.90 14.18 10.89
C ASP A 486 19.63 13.06 10.12
N THR A 487 19.96 13.35 8.87
CA THR A 487 20.64 12.44 7.95
C THR A 487 21.96 11.91 8.52
N ASN A 488 22.72 12.74 9.23
CA ASN A 488 24.00 12.35 9.85
C ASN A 488 23.80 11.33 10.97
N TRP A 489 22.78 11.52 11.81
CA TRP A 489 22.48 10.56 12.86
C TRP A 489 22.02 9.22 12.30
N PHE A 490 21.12 9.22 11.32
CA PHE A 490 20.70 7.97 10.67
C PHE A 490 21.86 7.28 9.95
N TYR A 491 22.72 8.02 9.25
CA TYR A 491 23.91 7.46 8.61
C TYR A 491 24.83 6.82 9.64
N ARG A 492 25.14 7.53 10.73
CA ARG A 492 25.99 7.01 11.81
C ARG A 492 25.34 5.82 12.52
N LEU A 493 24.03 5.83 12.71
CA LEU A 493 23.28 4.71 13.29
C LEU A 493 23.38 3.48 12.39
N ASN A 494 23.21 3.65 11.08
CA ASN A 494 23.40 2.59 10.09
C ASN A 494 24.85 2.07 10.09
N GLU A 495 25.84 2.95 10.24
CA GLU A 495 27.25 2.56 10.32
C GLU A 495 27.54 1.69 11.56
N VAL A 496 27.19 2.17 12.75
CA VAL A 496 27.50 1.46 14.01
C VAL A 496 26.70 0.17 14.18
N THR A 497 25.55 0.05 13.51
CA THR A 497 24.73 -1.18 13.53
C THR A 497 24.95 -2.08 12.31
N GLN A 498 25.95 -1.78 11.49
CA GLN A 498 26.33 -2.55 10.29
C GLN A 498 25.18 -2.73 9.29
N ARG A 499 24.40 -1.67 9.09
CA ARG A 499 23.30 -1.57 8.12
C ARG A 499 23.66 -0.71 6.89
N LEU A 500 24.87 -0.15 6.84
CA LEU A 500 25.41 0.41 5.60
C LEU A 500 25.78 -0.74 4.67
N THR A 501 25.08 -0.85 3.55
CA THR A 501 25.45 -1.79 2.49
C THR A 501 26.73 -1.33 1.82
N LYS A 502 27.74 -2.22 1.75
CA LYS A 502 28.84 -2.07 0.79
C LYS A 502 28.32 -2.53 -0.57
N ARG A 503 28.30 -1.63 -1.57
CA ARG A 503 28.14 -2.04 -2.96
C ARG A 503 29.46 -2.55 -3.50
#